data_AF-A0A3L7RZ01-F1
#
_entry.id   AF-A0A3L7RZ01-F1
#
_cell.length_a   1.000
_cell.length_b   1.000
_cell.length_c   1.000
_cell.angle_alpha   90.00
_cell.angle_beta   90.00
_cell.angle_gamma   90.00
#
_symmetry.space_group_name_H-M   'P 1'
#
loop_
_entity.id
_entity.type
_entity.pdbx_description
1 polymer ?
#
loop_
_entity_poly.entity_id
_entity_poly.type
_entity_poly.pdbx_seq_one_letter_code
_entity_poly.pdbx_strand_id
1 'polypeptide(L)'
;MQGFLVLVARLSLAAIFIASAVGNKIPQFRATAEYMKTEGVPNPTFALFGAIGLLLLGGLSLVIGAWTRIGAFFLLVFLCAATYFFHDFWQFVDPLQRQLQTIQFLKNVAIAGGLISLIAFGGGNWSVDGWISRRQAEVEAGAPAPKPRVTAKPTAQA
;
A
#
# COMPACT_ATOMS: atom_id res chain seq x y z
N MET A 1 -9.86 -9.32 18.87
CA MET A 1 -8.47 -9.61 18.47
C MET A 1 -8.15 -9.21 17.03
N GLN A 2 -8.99 -9.53 16.04
CA GLN A 2 -8.72 -9.23 14.61
C GLN A 2 -8.30 -7.77 14.33
N GLY A 3 -9.00 -6.77 14.88
CA GLY A 3 -8.65 -5.35 14.66
C GLY A 3 -7.23 -4.99 15.10
N PHE A 4 -6.80 -5.50 16.25
CA PHE A 4 -5.45 -5.31 16.76
C PHE A 4 -4.39 -5.99 15.87
N LEU A 5 -4.65 -7.24 15.44
CA LEU A 5 -3.73 -7.97 14.56
C LEU A 5 -3.53 -7.25 13.22
N VAL A 6 -4.61 -6.70 12.64
CA VAL A 6 -4.52 -5.95 11.38
C VAL A 6 -3.77 -4.62 11.58
N LEU A 7 -3.94 -3.96 12.73
CA LEU A 7 -3.14 -2.77 13.06
C LEU A 7 -1.65 -3.14 13.12
N VAL A 8 -1.28 -4.20 13.85
CA VAL A 8 0.11 -4.66 13.93
C VAL A 8 0.66 -4.99 12.54
N ALA A 9 -0.10 -5.71 11.71
CA ALA A 9 0.29 -6.03 10.34
C ALA A 9 0.56 -4.76 9.50
N ARG A 10 -0.34 -3.76 9.58
CA ARG A 10 -0.16 -2.48 8.88
C ARG A 10 1.08 -1.73 9.34
N LEU A 11 1.32 -1.66 10.65
CA LEU A 11 2.48 -0.96 11.20
C LEU A 11 3.79 -1.66 10.82
N SER A 12 3.83 -3.00 10.89
CA SER A 12 5.00 -3.79 10.48
C SER A 12 5.30 -3.61 9.00
N LEU A 13 4.28 -3.62 8.13
CA LEU A 13 4.46 -3.37 6.70
C LEU A 13 4.88 -1.92 6.44
N ALA A 14 4.23 -0.93 7.06
CA ALA A 14 4.57 0.48 6.86
C ALA A 14 6.00 0.83 7.32
N ALA A 15 6.49 0.19 8.38
CA ALA A 15 7.78 0.48 8.98
C ALA A 15 8.94 0.38 7.97
N ILE A 16 9.00 -0.68 7.16
CA ILE A 16 10.10 -0.86 6.20
C ILE A 16 10.09 0.22 5.10
N PHE A 17 8.91 0.65 4.66
CA PHE A 17 8.75 1.67 3.62
C PHE A 17 9.09 3.07 4.15
N ILE A 18 8.58 3.42 5.34
CA ILE A 18 8.87 4.70 5.98
C ILE A 18 10.36 4.80 6.33
N ALA A 19 10.95 3.75 6.89
CA ALA A 19 12.39 3.69 7.15
C ALA A 19 13.21 3.85 5.85
N SER A 20 12.78 3.22 4.75
CA SER A 20 13.45 3.36 3.45
C SER A 20 13.41 4.80 2.92
N ALA A 21 12.29 5.50 3.08
CA ALA A 21 12.16 6.89 2.65
C ALA A 21 12.94 7.85 3.55
N VAL A 22 12.64 7.85 4.84
CA VAL A 22 13.15 8.85 5.80
C VAL A 22 14.59 8.57 6.22
N GLY A 23 14.96 7.30 6.37
CA GLY A 23 16.31 6.93 6.82
C GLY A 23 17.35 6.83 5.71
N ASN A 24 16.94 6.76 4.44
CA ASN A 24 17.85 6.52 3.32
C ASN A 24 17.59 7.44 2.12
N LYS A 25 16.44 7.32 1.43
CA LYS A 25 16.21 7.99 0.14
C LYS A 25 16.14 9.52 0.23
N ILE A 26 15.57 10.08 1.30
CA ILE A 26 15.49 11.54 1.48
C ILE A 26 16.85 12.12 1.88
N PRO A 27 17.55 11.60 2.92
CA PRO A 27 18.85 12.15 3.31
C PRO A 27 19.96 11.92 2.27
N GLN A 28 19.92 10.79 1.56
CA GLN A 28 20.95 10.38 0.61
C GLN A 28 20.52 10.59 -0.85
N PHE A 29 19.57 11.49 -1.11
CA PHE A 29 18.90 11.62 -2.41
C PHE A 29 19.85 11.60 -3.61
N ARG A 30 20.93 12.40 -3.57
CA ARG A 30 21.90 12.48 -4.66
C ARG A 30 22.64 11.15 -4.86
N ALA A 31 23.13 10.54 -3.78
CA ALA A 31 23.82 9.26 -3.84
C ALA A 31 22.88 8.13 -4.30
N THR A 32 21.63 8.13 -3.84
CA THR A 32 20.62 7.18 -4.30
C THR A 32 20.32 7.35 -5.78
N ALA A 33 20.16 8.58 -6.28
CA ALA A 33 19.90 8.82 -7.70
C ALA A 33 21.07 8.36 -8.59
N GLU A 34 22.31 8.56 -8.17
CA GLU A 34 23.50 8.04 -8.88
C GLU A 34 23.53 6.50 -8.87
N TYR A 35 23.21 5.87 -7.74
CA TYR A 35 23.12 4.41 -7.67
C TYR A 35 21.97 3.87 -8.55
N MET A 36 20.81 4.52 -8.56
CA MET A 36 19.70 4.16 -9.47
C MET A 36 20.13 4.21 -10.95
N LYS A 37 21.03 5.12 -11.31
CA LYS A 37 21.59 5.21 -12.66
C LYS A 37 22.46 4.00 -13.00
N THR A 38 23.24 3.48 -12.05
CA THR A 38 24.07 2.29 -12.27
C THR A 38 23.23 1.03 -12.47
N GLU A 39 22.07 0.97 -11.82
CA GLU A 39 21.09 -0.12 -12.00
C GLU A 39 20.19 0.04 -13.23
N GLY A 40 20.43 1.05 -14.08
CA GLY A 40 19.70 1.24 -15.33
C GLY A 40 18.29 1.81 -15.19
N VAL A 41 17.95 2.44 -14.06
CA VAL A 41 16.65 3.09 -13.88
C VAL A 41 16.52 4.30 -14.82
N PRO A 42 15.48 4.35 -15.68
CA PRO A 42 15.24 5.51 -16.55
C PRO A 42 14.91 6.77 -15.73
N ASN A 43 15.55 7.89 -16.06
CA ASN A 43 15.35 9.18 -15.38
C ASN A 43 15.38 9.05 -13.83
N PRO A 44 16.54 8.69 -13.25
CA PRO A 44 16.64 8.25 -11.86
C PRO A 44 16.19 9.32 -10.86
N THR A 45 16.42 10.60 -11.14
CA THR A 45 15.96 11.70 -10.28
C THR A 45 14.44 11.76 -10.21
N PHE A 46 13.74 11.70 -11.35
CA PHE A 46 12.28 11.72 -11.37
C PHE A 46 11.70 10.44 -10.77
N ALA A 47 12.28 9.28 -11.09
CA ALA A 47 11.91 8.00 -10.50
C ALA A 47 12.07 7.99 -8.97
N LEU A 48 13.13 8.62 -8.44
CA LEU A 48 13.36 8.72 -7.00
C LEU A 48 12.33 9.63 -6.32
N PHE A 49 11.96 10.76 -6.93
CA PHE A 49 10.85 11.58 -6.42
C PHE A 49 9.53 10.80 -6.38
N GLY A 50 9.21 10.08 -7.46
CA GLY A 50 8.04 9.22 -7.51
C GLY A 50 8.08 8.13 -6.42
N ALA A 51 9.22 7.47 -6.25
CA ALA A 51 9.41 6.46 -5.22
C ALA A 51 9.20 7.02 -3.81
N ILE A 52 9.78 8.18 -3.48
CA ILE A 52 9.59 8.84 -2.18
C ILE A 52 8.10 9.18 -1.98
N GLY A 53 7.43 9.70 -3.01
CA GLY A 53 5.99 9.99 -2.97
C GLY A 53 5.15 8.75 -2.65
N LEU A 54 5.37 7.64 -3.38
CA LEU A 54 4.67 6.37 -3.14
C LEU A 54 4.93 5.84 -1.72
N LEU A 55 6.17 5.91 -1.25
CA LEU A 55 6.57 5.46 0.08
C LEU A 55 5.89 6.25 1.20
N LEU A 56 5.88 7.58 1.10
CA LEU A 56 5.31 8.44 2.14
C LEU A 56 3.78 8.38 2.14
N LEU A 57 3.15 8.51 0.96
CA LEU A 57 1.70 8.45 0.84
C LEU A 57 1.16 7.07 1.25
N GLY A 58 1.78 6.01 0.75
CA GLY A 58 1.40 4.64 1.08
C GLY A 58 1.69 4.29 2.54
N GLY A 59 2.88 4.63 3.04
CA GLY A 59 3.27 4.35 4.42
C GLY A 59 2.36 5.06 5.43
N LEU A 60 2.08 6.34 5.22
CA LEU A 60 1.19 7.12 6.09
C LEU A 60 -0.26 6.61 6.03
N SER A 61 -0.74 6.28 4.83
CA SER A 61 -2.05 5.65 4.63
C SER A 61 -2.19 4.37 5.46
N LEU A 62 -1.16 3.50 5.47
CA LEU A 62 -1.18 2.27 6.27
C LEU A 62 -1.12 2.54 7.78
N VAL A 63 -0.30 3.49 8.23
CA VAL A 63 -0.20 3.84 9.66
C VAL A 63 -1.53 4.35 10.20
N ILE A 64 -2.10 5.36 9.53
CA ILE A 64 -3.39 5.95 9.91
C ILE A 64 -4.53 4.94 9.68
N GLY A 65 -4.41 4.11 8.65
CA GLY A 65 -5.48 3.24 8.19
C GLY A 65 -6.57 4.03 7.46
N ALA A 66 -6.17 5.03 6.67
CA ALA A 66 -7.05 5.80 5.79
C ALA A 66 -6.67 5.51 4.34
N TRP A 67 -7.65 5.23 3.48
CA TRP A 67 -7.44 4.78 2.10
C TRP A 67 -6.49 3.59 2.01
N THR A 68 -6.60 2.65 2.96
CA THR A 68 -5.61 1.58 3.18
C THR A 68 -5.32 0.78 1.91
N ARG A 69 -6.35 0.50 1.10
CA ARG A 69 -6.21 -0.26 -0.14
C ARG A 69 -5.39 0.49 -1.19
N ILE A 70 -5.61 1.80 -1.30
CA ILE A 70 -4.88 2.67 -2.24
C ILE A 70 -3.43 2.81 -1.77
N GLY A 71 -3.21 3.05 -0.48
CA GLY A 71 -1.87 3.13 0.09
C GLY A 71 -1.08 1.83 -0.09
N ALA A 72 -1.70 0.68 0.16
CA ALA A 72 -1.08 -0.63 -0.03
C ALA A 72 -0.72 -0.87 -1.52
N PHE A 73 -1.57 -0.43 -2.44
CA PHE A 73 -1.30 -0.51 -3.88
C PHE A 73 -0.09 0.36 -4.28
N PHE A 74 0.02 1.59 -3.78
CA PHE A 74 1.19 2.44 -4.05
C PHE A 74 2.50 1.81 -3.56
N LEU A 75 2.48 1.25 -2.35
CA LEU A 75 3.64 0.55 -1.80
C LEU A 75 3.98 -0.71 -2.61
N LEU A 76 2.97 -1.43 -3.12
CA LEU A 76 3.16 -2.61 -3.94
C LEU A 76 3.81 -2.26 -5.28
N VAL A 77 3.36 -1.19 -5.95
CA VAL A 77 3.96 -0.69 -7.19
C VAL A 77 5.42 -0.32 -6.96
N PHE A 78 5.72 0.46 -5.91
CA PHE A 78 7.08 0.79 -5.54
C PHE A 78 7.93 -0.48 -5.29
N LEU A 79 7.39 -1.42 -4.50
CA LEU A 79 8.10 -2.64 -4.12
C LEU A 79 8.43 -3.50 -5.33
N CYS A 80 7.51 -3.67 -6.28
CA CYS A 80 7.74 -4.41 -7.51
C CYS A 80 8.86 -3.77 -8.34
N ALA A 81 8.81 -2.45 -8.55
CA ALA A 81 9.85 -1.73 -9.28
C ALA A 81 11.22 -1.85 -8.57
N ALA A 82 11.25 -1.63 -7.25
CA ALA A 82 12.48 -1.75 -6.47
C ALA A 82 13.05 -3.19 -6.51
N THR A 83 12.18 -4.20 -6.47
CA THR A 83 12.62 -5.61 -6.55
C THR A 83 13.23 -5.92 -7.90
N TYR A 84 12.61 -5.43 -8.98
CA TYR A 84 13.09 -5.65 -10.34
C TYR A 84 14.46 -5.02 -10.60
N PHE A 85 14.69 -3.79 -10.12
CA PHE A 85 15.93 -3.07 -10.39
C PHE A 85 17.06 -3.36 -9.39
N PHE A 86 16.78 -3.72 -8.14
CA PHE A 86 17.80 -3.80 -7.10
C PHE A 86 18.00 -5.20 -6.50
N HIS A 87 17.14 -6.16 -6.85
CA HIS A 87 17.15 -7.52 -6.31
C HIS A 87 16.96 -8.57 -7.41
N ASP A 88 17.54 -8.29 -8.58
CA ASP A 88 17.56 -9.11 -9.78
C ASP A 88 18.61 -10.23 -9.69
N PHE A 89 18.41 -11.14 -8.73
CA PHE A 89 19.34 -12.24 -8.42
C PHE A 89 19.77 -13.07 -9.65
N TRP A 90 18.95 -13.11 -10.71
CA TRP A 90 19.21 -13.79 -11.97
C TRP A 90 20.38 -13.18 -12.78
N GLN A 91 20.78 -11.94 -12.52
CA GLN A 91 21.92 -11.29 -13.18
C GLN A 91 23.27 -11.64 -12.53
N PHE A 92 23.28 -12.20 -11.31
CA PHE A 92 24.52 -12.46 -10.57
C PHE A 92 25.10 -13.84 -10.91
N VAL A 93 26.35 -13.89 -11.36
CA VAL A 93 27.09 -15.14 -11.63
C VAL A 93 27.75 -15.69 -10.37
N ASP A 94 28.28 -14.81 -9.51
CA ASP A 94 28.87 -15.20 -8.24
C ASP A 94 27.82 -15.87 -7.32
N PRO A 95 28.05 -17.10 -6.83
CA PRO A 95 27.07 -17.85 -6.05
C PRO A 95 26.66 -17.15 -4.75
N LEU A 96 27.60 -16.49 -4.07
CA LEU A 96 27.34 -15.83 -2.80
C LEU A 96 26.46 -14.58 -3.02
N GLN A 97 26.80 -13.74 -4.00
CA GLN A 97 25.99 -12.58 -4.35
C GLN A 97 24.59 -12.97 -4.83
N ARG A 98 24.49 -14.00 -5.68
CA ARG A 98 23.20 -14.54 -6.12
C ARG A 98 22.33 -14.98 -4.94
N GLN A 99 22.91 -15.68 -3.96
CA GLN A 99 22.19 -16.11 -2.77
C GLN A 99 21.68 -14.92 -1.95
N LEU A 100 22.53 -13.91 -1.71
CA LEU A 100 22.15 -12.71 -0.98
C LEU A 100 20.99 -11.96 -1.67
N GLN A 101 21.04 -11.81 -2.99
CA GLN A 101 19.97 -11.15 -3.74
C GLN A 101 18.69 -11.99 -3.81
N THR A 102 18.80 -13.32 -3.85
CA THR A 102 17.65 -14.22 -3.77
C THR A 102 16.90 -14.03 -2.46
N ILE A 103 17.62 -13.87 -1.34
CA ILE A 103 17.02 -13.60 -0.03
C ILE A 103 16.26 -12.26 -0.05
N GLN A 104 16.85 -11.21 -0.63
CA GLN A 104 16.18 -9.90 -0.72
C GLN A 104 14.94 -9.95 -1.61
N PHE A 105 15.02 -10.66 -2.73
CA PHE A 105 13.90 -10.91 -3.63
C PHE A 105 12.75 -11.62 -2.89
N LEU A 106 13.03 -12.74 -2.22
CA LEU A 106 12.02 -13.50 -1.48
C LEU A 106 11.42 -12.72 -0.31
N LYS A 107 12.22 -11.91 0.39
CA LYS A 107 11.72 -10.97 1.40
C LYS A 107 10.70 -10.01 0.78
N ASN A 108 10.98 -9.45 -0.39
CA ASN A 108 10.04 -8.56 -1.07
C ASN A 108 8.78 -9.29 -1.57
N VAL A 109 8.89 -10.54 -2.01
CA VAL A 109 7.71 -11.37 -2.34
C VAL A 109 6.81 -11.56 -1.12
N ALA A 110 7.38 -11.83 0.06
CA ALA A 110 6.62 -11.95 1.29
C ALA A 110 5.92 -10.63 1.69
N ILE A 111 6.63 -9.50 1.58
CA ILE A 111 6.07 -8.16 1.83
C ILE A 111 4.93 -7.86 0.84
N ALA A 112 5.11 -8.20 -0.44
CA ALA A 112 4.08 -8.04 -1.47
C ALA A 112 2.82 -8.83 -1.12
N GLY A 113 2.94 -10.08 -0.64
CA GLY A 113 1.80 -10.86 -0.16
C GLY A 113 1.05 -10.19 0.99
N GLY A 114 1.77 -9.56 1.92
CA GLY A 114 1.16 -8.77 3.00
C GLY A 114 0.40 -7.55 2.47
N LEU A 115 0.99 -6.81 1.52
CA LEU A 115 0.33 -5.66 0.88
C LEU A 115 -0.91 -6.08 0.09
N ILE A 116 -0.82 -7.16 -0.69
CA ILE A 116 -1.95 -7.73 -1.45
C ILE A 116 -3.09 -8.11 -0.50
N SER A 117 -2.77 -8.69 0.66
CA SER A 117 -3.77 -9.00 1.69
C SER A 117 -4.48 -7.73 2.19
N LEU A 118 -3.77 -6.61 2.40
CA LEU A 118 -4.39 -5.33 2.76
C LEU A 118 -5.24 -4.74 1.62
N ILE A 119 -4.85 -4.94 0.36
CA ILE A 119 -5.65 -4.53 -0.80
C ILE A 119 -6.97 -5.33 -0.82
N ALA A 120 -6.90 -6.64 -0.61
CA ALA A 120 -8.07 -7.53 -0.64
C ALA A 120 -9.03 -7.28 0.54
N PHE A 121 -8.48 -7.19 1.76
CA PHE A 121 -9.28 -7.20 2.99
C PHE A 121 -9.44 -5.82 3.65
N GLY A 122 -8.66 -4.83 3.26
CA GLY A 122 -8.70 -3.47 3.84
C GLY A 122 -7.98 -3.33 5.19
N GLY A 123 -8.11 -2.15 5.82
CA GLY A 123 -7.38 -1.78 7.04
C GLY A 123 -7.94 -2.28 8.38
N GLY A 124 -9.08 -2.99 8.33
CA GLY A 124 -9.75 -3.55 9.50
C GLY A 124 -10.38 -2.50 10.42
N ASN A 125 -10.96 -2.96 11.53
CA ASN A 125 -11.79 -2.12 12.42
C ASN A 125 -11.01 -1.07 13.24
N TRP A 126 -9.70 -1.21 13.39
CA TRP A 126 -8.83 -0.26 14.11
C TRP A 126 -8.11 0.67 13.12
N SER A 127 -8.86 1.17 12.14
CA SER A 127 -8.39 2.06 11.08
C SER A 127 -9.39 3.21 10.92
N VAL A 128 -8.97 4.32 10.33
CA VAL A 128 -9.89 5.42 9.98
C VAL A 128 -10.97 4.92 9.02
N ASP A 129 -10.60 4.11 8.01
CA ASP A 129 -11.54 3.49 7.08
C ASP A 129 -12.63 2.69 7.84
N GLY A 130 -12.19 1.83 8.77
CA GLY A 130 -13.09 1.00 9.57
C GLY A 130 -13.95 1.79 10.56
N TRP A 131 -13.41 2.86 11.13
CA TRP A 131 -14.17 3.77 12.00
C TRP A 131 -15.28 4.50 11.21
N ILE A 132 -14.97 5.02 10.02
CA ILE A 132 -15.96 5.68 9.15
C ILE A 132 -17.06 4.70 8.75
N SER A 133 -16.71 3.49 8.29
CA SER A 133 -17.71 2.49 7.89
C SER A 133 -18.64 2.09 9.04
N ARG A 134 -18.13 2.00 10.27
CA ARG A 134 -18.96 1.74 11.46
C ARG A 134 -19.94 2.87 11.74
N ARG A 135 -19.48 4.12 11.66
CA ARG A 135 -20.34 5.31 11.85
C ARG A 135 -21.45 5.38 10.81
N GLN A 136 -21.16 5.05 9.55
CA GLN A 136 -22.16 5.01 8.48
C GLN A 136 -23.23 3.95 8.77
N ALA A 137 -22.82 2.74 9.19
CA ALA A 137 -23.75 1.68 9.55
C ALA A 137 -24.64 2.05 10.76
N GLU A 138 -24.10 2.74 11.77
CA GLU A 138 -24.88 3.26 12.91
C GLU A 138 -25.97 4.24 12.47
N VAL A 139 -25.62 5.17 11.55
CA VAL A 139 -26.56 6.17 11.01
C VAL A 139 -27.66 5.50 10.17
N GLU A 140 -27.29 4.53 9.33
CA GLU A 140 -28.25 3.77 8.51
C GLU A 140 -29.21 2.94 9.36
N ALA A 141 -28.72 2.31 10.43
CA ALA A 141 -29.55 1.52 11.34
C ALA A 141 -30.51 2.39 12.18
N GLY A 142 -30.13 3.62 12.50
CA GLY A 142 -30.96 4.58 13.24
C GLY A 142 -31.93 5.38 12.36
N ALA A 143 -31.83 5.28 11.03
CA ALA A 143 -32.68 6.03 10.11
C ALA A 143 -34.10 5.44 10.06
N PRO A 144 -35.16 6.28 10.10
CA PRO A 144 -36.53 5.79 9.96
C PRO A 144 -36.74 5.12 8.60
N ALA A 145 -37.47 3.99 8.61
CA ALA A 145 -37.70 3.20 7.40
C ALA A 145 -38.26 4.06 6.24
N PRO A 146 -37.75 3.90 5.01
CA PRO A 146 -38.23 4.67 3.87
C PRO A 146 -39.74 4.43 3.67
N LYS A 147 -40.51 5.52 3.60
CA LYS A 147 -41.96 5.44 3.38
C LYS A 147 -42.24 4.65 2.09
N PRO A 148 -43.25 3.75 2.08
CA PRO A 148 -43.62 3.02 0.88
C PRO A 148 -43.81 4.00 -0.27
N ARG A 149 -43.07 3.80 -1.35
CA ARG A 149 -43.22 4.62 -2.56
C ARG A 149 -44.61 4.32 -3.09
N VAL A 150 -45.55 5.25 -2.88
CA VAL A 150 -46.89 5.15 -3.44
C VAL A 150 -46.73 5.15 -4.95
N THR A 151 -46.84 3.97 -5.56
CA THR A 151 -46.94 3.82 -7.00
C THR A 151 -48.23 4.53 -7.41
N ALA A 152 -48.07 5.66 -8.11
CA ALA A 152 -49.19 6.40 -8.66
C ALA A 152 -50.05 5.43 -9.48
N LYS A 153 -51.35 5.37 -9.18
CA LYS A 153 -52.30 4.54 -9.91
C LYS A 153 -52.21 4.85 -11.41
N PRO A 154 -52.21 3.85 -12.30
CA PRO A 154 -52.32 4.08 -13.73
C PRO A 154 -53.60 4.86 -13.99
N THR A 155 -53.47 6.05 -14.58
CA THR A 155 -54.60 6.85 -15.04
C THR A 155 -55.32 6.04 -16.11
N ALA A 156 -56.52 5.54 -15.80
CA ALA A 156 -57.37 4.89 -16.78
C ALA A 156 -57.75 5.93 -17.84
N GLN A 157 -57.29 5.73 -19.07
CA GLN A 157 -57.76 6.46 -20.24
C GLN A 157 -59.04 5.81 -20.74
N ALA A 158 -60.07 6.64 -20.92
CA ALA A 158 -61.39 6.31 -21.44
C ALA A 158 -61.39 6.25 -22.98
#